data_AF-A0A3P7E0C6-F1
#
_entry.id   AF-A0A3P7E0C6-F1
#
_cell.length_a   1.000
_cell.length_b   1.000
_cell.length_c   1.000
_cell.angle_alpha   90.00
_cell.angle_beta   90.00
_cell.angle_gamma   90.00
#
_symmetry.space_group_name_H-M   'P 1'
#
loop_
_entity.id
_entity.type
_entity.pdbx_description
1 polymer ?
#
loop_
_entity_poly.entity_id
_entity_poly.type
_entity_poly.pdbx_seq_one_letter_code
_entity_poly.pdbx_strand_id
1 'polypeptide(L)'
;MGTIMGVYLPCMQNIFGVLFFIRLTWIIGTAGIVQAFFVVLICCSVTFLTSVSLSAIATNGVVPGGGPYYMISRNLGPELGGAVGILFYLGTTVAASMYITGAIEILILYLVPAAKIFDDIYNCFRVLGTGLLLILGLIVLAGVKVVNKFALPAVLVVLTCILCTFIGAFLKFHGSDNLK
;
A
#
# COMPACT_ATOMS: atom_id res chain seq x y z
N MET A 1 -15.37 -15.13 -8.16
CA MET A 1 -13.91 -15.19 -7.89
C MET A 1 -13.68 -16.11 -6.71
N GLY A 2 -12.63 -16.93 -6.71
CA GLY A 2 -12.27 -17.76 -5.54
C GLY A 2 -11.61 -16.95 -4.43
N THR A 3 -11.33 -17.59 -3.29
CA THR A 3 -10.67 -16.96 -2.12
C THR A 3 -9.30 -16.37 -2.45
N ILE A 4 -8.48 -17.11 -3.21
CA ILE A 4 -7.10 -16.71 -3.54
C ILE A 4 -7.09 -15.51 -4.48
N MET A 5 -7.73 -15.64 -5.65
CA MET A 5 -7.73 -14.57 -6.66
C MET A 5 -8.61 -13.37 -6.28
N GLY A 6 -9.70 -13.60 -5.53
CA GLY A 6 -10.68 -12.57 -5.21
C GLY A 6 -10.38 -11.78 -3.94
N VAL A 7 -9.70 -12.39 -2.95
CA VAL A 7 -9.50 -11.77 -1.63
C VAL A 7 -8.02 -11.72 -1.24
N TYR A 8 -7.33 -12.86 -1.30
CA TYR A 8 -5.94 -12.95 -0.81
C TYR A 8 -4.96 -12.08 -1.63
N LEU A 9 -4.94 -12.24 -2.96
CA LEU A 9 -4.00 -11.50 -3.81
C LEU A 9 -4.25 -9.97 -3.78
N PRO A 10 -5.50 -9.48 -3.89
CA PRO A 10 -5.77 -8.04 -3.75
C PRO A 10 -5.45 -7.49 -2.36
N CYS A 11 -5.71 -8.25 -1.29
CA CYS A 11 -5.39 -7.83 0.07
C CYS A 11 -3.88 -7.66 0.25
N MET A 12 -3.09 -8.65 -0.19
CA MET A 12 -1.63 -8.59 -0.20
C MET A 12 -1.11 -7.36 -0.96
N GLN A 13 -1.67 -7.06 -2.13
CA GLN A 13 -1.29 -5.90 -2.94
C GLN A 13 -1.55 -4.56 -2.22
N ASN A 14 -2.64 -4.45 -1.48
CA ASN A 14 -2.96 -3.22 -0.75
C ASN A 14 -2.07 -3.02 0.49
N ILE A 15 -1.60 -4.12 1.11
CA ILE A 15 -0.70 -4.05 2.27
C ILE A 15 0.73 -3.70 1.84
N PHE A 16 1.24 -4.36 0.78
CA PHE A 16 2.59 -4.10 0.26
C PHE A 16 2.64 -2.83 -0.59
N GLY A 17 2.65 -1.68 0.08
CA GLY A 17 2.77 -0.38 -0.55
C GLY A 17 4.21 0.16 -0.62
N VAL A 18 4.31 1.42 -1.04
CA VAL A 18 5.57 2.16 -1.18
C VAL A 18 6.39 2.23 0.12
N LEU A 19 5.70 2.26 1.26
CA LEU A 19 6.33 2.29 2.59
C LEU A 19 7.27 1.11 2.84
N PHE A 20 6.89 -0.10 2.41
CA PHE A 20 7.67 -1.30 2.65
C PHE A 20 9.04 -1.23 1.97
N PHE A 21 9.11 -0.66 0.76
CA PHE A 21 10.35 -0.59 -0.02
C PHE A 21 11.23 0.63 0.33
N ILE A 22 10.64 1.80 0.57
CA ILE A 22 11.42 3.03 0.81
C ILE A 22 11.74 3.22 2.29
N ARG A 23 10.77 3.00 3.18
CA ARG A 23 10.86 3.47 4.58
C ARG A 23 11.29 2.39 5.55
N LEU A 24 11.09 1.11 5.25
CA LEU A 24 11.43 0.02 6.19
C LEU A 24 12.92 0.00 6.54
N THR A 25 13.80 0.22 5.56
CA THR A 25 15.26 0.29 5.78
C THR A 25 15.63 1.46 6.69
N TRP A 26 14.99 2.62 6.50
CA TRP A 26 15.22 3.80 7.34
C TRP A 26 14.73 3.58 8.79
N ILE A 27 13.54 2.99 8.97
CA ILE A 27 12.98 2.68 10.30
C ILE A 27 13.93 1.75 11.08
N ILE A 28 14.40 0.68 10.43
CA ILE A 28 15.34 -0.26 11.04
C ILE A 28 16.68 0.44 11.34
N GLY A 29 17.13 1.34 10.46
CA GLY A 29 18.35 2.12 10.66
C GLY A 29 18.30 3.09 11.84
N THR A 30 17.15 3.72 12.09
CA THR A 30 17.01 4.71 13.18
C THR A 30 16.65 4.10 14.53
N ALA A 31 15.76 3.10 14.56
CA ALA A 31 15.29 2.48 15.81
C ALA A 31 16.19 1.31 16.27
N GLY A 32 16.94 0.73 15.34
CA GLY A 32 17.62 -0.55 15.54
C GLY A 32 16.66 -1.73 15.40
N ILE A 33 17.25 -2.93 15.28
CA ILE A 33 16.53 -4.17 14.95
C ILE A 33 15.48 -4.52 16.01
N VAL A 34 15.85 -4.42 17.30
CA VAL A 34 14.97 -4.84 18.41
C VAL A 34 13.74 -3.95 18.51
N GLN A 35 13.92 -2.63 18.48
CA GLN A 35 12.80 -1.69 18.56
C GLN A 35 11.92 -1.77 17.31
N ALA A 36 12.51 -1.85 16.12
CA ALA A 36 11.76 -2.02 14.87
C ALA A 36 10.91 -3.30 14.88
N PHE A 37 11.43 -4.40 15.43
CA PHE A 37 10.69 -5.65 15.60
C PHE A 37 9.45 -5.46 16.50
N PHE A 38 9.59 -4.81 17.65
CA PHE A 38 8.46 -4.54 18.54
C PHE A 38 7.42 -3.61 17.91
N VAL A 39 7.84 -2.59 17.15
CA VAL A 39 6.94 -1.70 16.41
C VAL A 39 6.10 -2.51 15.41
N VAL A 40 6.76 -3.35 14.59
CA VAL A 40 6.05 -4.21 13.62
C VAL A 40 5.11 -5.18 14.33
N LEU A 41 5.53 -5.79 15.44
CA LEU A 41 4.71 -6.72 16.21
C LEU A 41 3.43 -6.06 16.74
N ILE A 42 3.53 -4.86 17.31
CA ILE A 42 2.38 -4.10 17.82
C ILE A 42 1.44 -3.70 16.66
N CYS A 43 1.96 -3.21 15.53
CA CYS A 43 1.13 -2.87 14.37
C CYS A 43 0.42 -4.11 13.78
N CYS A 44 1.12 -5.24 13.72
CA CYS A 44 0.55 -6.50 13.25
C CYS A 44 -0.52 -7.05 14.21
N SER A 45 -0.35 -6.91 15.53
CA SER A 45 -1.36 -7.37 16.50
C SER A 45 -2.65 -6.56 16.40
N VAL A 46 -2.57 -5.23 16.25
CA VAL A 46 -3.74 -4.36 16.02
C VAL A 46 -4.47 -4.75 14.73
N THR A 47 -3.73 -4.95 13.64
CA THR A 47 -4.30 -5.34 12.34
C THR A 47 -4.92 -6.74 12.39
N PHE A 48 -4.30 -7.67 13.10
CA PHE A 48 -4.80 -9.02 13.32
C PHE A 48 -6.10 -9.04 14.15
N LEU A 49 -6.16 -8.30 15.26
CA LEU A 49 -7.39 -8.17 16.06
C LEU A 49 -8.53 -7.51 15.25
N THR A 50 -8.18 -6.52 14.41
CA THR A 50 -9.14 -5.88 13.50
C THR A 50 -9.65 -6.87 12.44
N SER A 51 -8.79 -7.71 11.87
CA SER A 51 -9.20 -8.71 10.87
C SER A 51 -10.08 -9.81 11.45
N VAL A 52 -9.84 -10.23 12.70
CA VAL A 52 -10.73 -11.14 13.43
C VAL A 52 -12.10 -10.50 13.65
N SER A 53 -12.14 -9.22 14.04
CA SER A 53 -13.39 -8.47 14.21
C SER A 53 -14.17 -8.32 12.90
N LEU A 54 -13.48 -8.01 11.80
CA LEU A 54 -14.06 -7.96 10.46
C LEU A 54 -14.55 -9.33 9.99
N SER A 55 -13.87 -10.41 10.38
CA SER A 55 -14.30 -11.77 10.06
C SER A 55 -15.61 -12.12 10.77
N ALA A 56 -15.76 -11.72 12.03
CA ALA A 56 -17.03 -11.83 12.74
C ALA A 56 -18.14 -11.01 12.05
N ILE A 57 -17.86 -9.76 11.67
CA ILE A 57 -18.84 -8.94 10.93
C ILE A 57 -19.22 -9.63 9.61
N ALA A 58 -18.27 -10.20 8.87
CA ALA A 58 -18.52 -10.86 7.60
C ALA A 58 -19.29 -12.19 7.71
N THR A 59 -19.28 -12.85 8.86
CA THR A 59 -20.04 -14.09 9.11
C THR A 59 -21.40 -13.84 9.76
N ASN A 60 -21.67 -12.61 10.21
CA ASN A 60 -22.97 -12.21 10.74
C ASN A 60 -23.91 -11.82 9.60
N GLY A 61 -24.98 -12.58 9.42
CA GLY A 61 -26.03 -12.29 8.44
C GLY A 61 -25.71 -12.74 7.01
N VAL A 62 -26.63 -12.41 6.11
CA VAL A 62 -26.43 -12.65 4.67
C VAL A 62 -25.51 -11.57 4.13
N VAL A 63 -24.30 -11.92 3.70
CA VAL A 63 -23.37 -10.99 3.05
C VAL A 63 -23.94 -10.61 1.69
N PRO A 64 -24.60 -9.46 1.56
CA PRO A 64 -25.15 -9.08 0.27
C PRO A 64 -24.01 -8.41 -0.51
N GLY A 65 -24.00 -8.55 -1.82
CA GLY A 65 -23.07 -7.77 -2.65
C GLY A 65 -23.14 -6.28 -2.29
N GLY A 66 -22.01 -5.58 -2.31
CA GLY A 66 -21.95 -4.16 -1.93
C GLY A 66 -20.63 -3.68 -1.30
N GLY A 67 -19.67 -4.59 -1.09
CA GLY A 67 -18.35 -4.23 -0.55
C GLY A 67 -18.36 -3.96 0.96
N PRO A 68 -17.23 -3.48 1.52
CA PRO A 68 -17.04 -3.38 2.97
C PRO A 68 -18.02 -2.43 3.68
N TYR A 69 -18.29 -1.25 3.09
CA TYR A 69 -19.22 -0.28 3.68
C TYR A 69 -20.64 -0.83 3.81
N TYR A 70 -21.11 -1.55 2.78
CA TYR A 70 -22.44 -2.14 2.79
C TYR A 70 -22.58 -3.27 3.81
N MET A 71 -21.52 -4.09 3.96
CA MET A 71 -21.47 -5.15 4.97
C MET A 71 -21.51 -4.57 6.40
N ILE A 72 -20.72 -3.53 6.67
CA ILE A 72 -20.64 -2.89 8.00
C ILE A 72 -21.97 -2.19 8.34
N SER A 73 -22.52 -1.40 7.43
CA SER A 73 -23.77 -0.65 7.67
C SER A 73 -24.99 -1.54 7.92
N ARG A 74 -25.01 -2.76 7.36
CA ARG A 74 -26.09 -3.74 7.64
C ARG A 74 -25.94 -4.47 8.96
N ASN A 75 -24.71 -4.81 9.35
CA ASN A 75 -24.46 -5.65 10.52
C ASN A 75 -24.33 -4.84 11.82
N LEU A 76 -23.91 -3.58 11.73
CA LEU A 76 -23.70 -2.69 12.88
C LEU A 76 -24.69 -1.51 12.94
N GLY A 77 -25.54 -1.36 11.93
CA GLY A 77 -26.48 -0.26 11.81
C GLY A 77 -25.92 0.96 11.08
N PRO A 78 -26.81 1.90 10.68
CA PRO A 78 -26.47 3.04 9.84
C PRO A 78 -25.55 4.05 10.52
N GLU A 79 -25.66 4.21 11.85
CA GLU A 79 -24.85 5.18 12.62
C GLU A 79 -23.38 4.79 12.62
N LEU A 80 -23.06 3.54 12.99
CA LEU A 80 -21.68 3.05 12.99
C LEU A 80 -21.16 2.86 11.57
N GLY A 81 -22.00 2.37 10.65
CA GLY A 81 -21.66 2.24 9.23
C GLY A 81 -21.26 3.58 8.60
N GLY A 82 -22.04 4.63 8.82
CA GLY A 82 -21.75 5.98 8.32
C GLY A 82 -20.45 6.55 8.89
N ALA A 83 -20.25 6.47 10.20
CA ALA A 83 -19.05 6.98 10.86
C ALA A 83 -17.77 6.27 10.37
N VAL A 84 -17.77 4.93 10.34
CA VAL A 84 -16.64 4.13 9.85
C VAL A 84 -16.40 4.38 8.36
N GLY A 85 -17.47 4.53 7.56
CA GLY A 85 -17.38 4.82 6.12
C GLY A 85 -16.70 6.15 5.82
N ILE A 86 -17.06 7.22 6.54
CA ILE A 86 -16.45 8.55 6.38
C ILE A 86 -14.96 8.51 6.76
N LEU A 87 -14.63 7.87 7.89
CA LEU A 87 -13.23 7.72 8.33
C LEU A 87 -12.41 6.90 7.33
N PHE A 88 -12.98 5.83 6.77
CA PHE A 88 -12.31 5.01 5.76
C PHE A 88 -12.10 5.76 4.44
N TYR A 89 -13.09 6.56 4.01
CA TYR A 89 -12.96 7.41 2.82
C TYR A 89 -11.85 8.47 2.98
N LEU A 90 -11.82 9.17 4.12
CA LEU A 90 -10.77 10.16 4.38
C LEU A 90 -9.39 9.48 4.49
N GLY A 91 -9.30 8.35 5.19
CA GLY A 91 -8.06 7.59 5.34
C GLY A 91 -7.49 7.12 4.00
N THR A 92 -8.34 6.56 3.13
CA THR A 92 -7.93 6.12 1.78
C THR A 92 -7.57 7.29 0.87
N THR A 93 -8.22 8.44 1.02
CA THR A 93 -7.87 9.67 0.28
C THR A 93 -6.48 10.19 0.66
N VAL A 94 -6.17 10.23 1.97
CA VAL A 94 -4.84 10.61 2.46
C VAL A 94 -3.79 9.59 2.04
N ALA A 95 -4.11 8.29 2.12
CA ALA A 95 -3.21 7.22 1.67
C ALA A 95 -2.91 7.30 0.16
N ALA A 96 -3.89 7.64 -0.67
CA ALA A 96 -3.66 7.88 -2.10
C ALA A 96 -2.63 9.01 -2.32
N SER A 97 -2.72 10.12 -1.58
CA SER A 97 -1.71 11.18 -1.66
C SER A 97 -0.31 10.68 -1.27
N MET A 98 -0.22 9.85 -0.23
CA MET A 98 1.02 9.25 0.24
C MET A 98 1.66 8.34 -0.80
N TYR A 99 0.87 7.49 -1.46
CA TYR A 99 1.38 6.61 -2.52
C TYR A 99 1.86 7.38 -3.74
N ILE A 100 1.17 8.47 -4.11
CA ILE A 100 1.59 9.35 -5.22
C ILE A 100 2.92 10.03 -4.89
N THR A 101 3.05 10.63 -3.71
CA THR A 101 4.31 11.27 -3.29
C THR A 101 5.45 10.27 -3.21
N GLY A 102 5.22 9.07 -2.68
CA GLY A 102 6.22 8.01 -2.64
C GLY A 102 6.63 7.52 -4.04
N ALA A 103 5.71 7.46 -5.01
CA ALA A 103 6.05 7.15 -6.40
C ALA A 103 6.93 8.22 -7.05
N ILE A 104 6.65 9.50 -6.77
CA ILE A 104 7.48 10.62 -7.24
C ILE A 104 8.87 10.61 -6.59
N GLU A 105 8.97 10.23 -5.30
CA GLU A 105 10.26 10.07 -4.61
C GLU A 105 11.13 9.04 -5.34
N ILE A 106 10.55 7.90 -5.72
CA ILE A 106 11.26 6.85 -6.47
C ILE A 106 11.67 7.36 -7.85
N LEU A 107 10.76 8.04 -8.55
CA LEU A 107 10.99 8.55 -9.90
C LEU A 107 12.17 9.53 -9.94
N ILE A 108 12.20 10.50 -9.03
CA ILE A 108 13.21 11.57 -9.00
C ILE A 108 14.56 11.05 -8.48
N LEU A 109 14.57 10.17 -7.46
CA LEU A 109 15.82 9.73 -6.84
C LEU A 109 16.50 8.58 -7.59
N TYR A 110 15.73 7.63 -8.14
CA TYR A 110 16.30 6.38 -8.68
C TYR A 110 16.16 6.22 -10.20
N LEU A 111 15.09 6.73 -10.82
CA LEU A 111 14.82 6.45 -12.23
C LEU A 111 15.35 7.56 -13.16
N VAL A 112 14.98 8.81 -12.91
CA VAL A 112 15.34 9.94 -13.79
C VAL A 112 15.75 11.15 -12.94
N PRO A 113 16.98 11.17 -12.39
CA PRO A 113 17.48 12.34 -11.65
C PRO A 113 17.58 13.60 -12.53
N ALA A 114 17.64 13.43 -13.85
CA ALA A 114 17.61 14.52 -14.83
C ALA A 114 16.23 15.21 -14.96
N ALA A 115 15.15 14.62 -14.42
CA ALA A 115 13.81 15.21 -14.48
C ALA A 115 13.57 16.29 -13.41
N LYS A 116 14.61 16.73 -12.69
CA LYS A 116 14.53 17.85 -11.75
C LYS A 116 14.40 19.17 -12.52
N ILE A 117 13.16 19.65 -12.64
CA ILE A 117 12.82 20.91 -13.31
C ILE A 117 13.24 22.12 -12.45
N PHE A 118 13.20 21.96 -11.13
CA PHE A 118 13.54 22.99 -10.15
C PHE A 118 14.68 22.51 -9.26
N ASP A 119 15.55 23.44 -8.87
CA ASP A 119 16.64 23.20 -7.92
C ASP A 119 16.08 22.85 -6.53
N ASP A 120 14.95 23.45 -6.17
CA ASP A 120 14.18 23.11 -4.97
C ASP A 120 13.48 21.76 -5.12
N ILE A 121 13.96 20.78 -4.36
CA ILE A 121 13.41 19.43 -4.30
C ILE A 121 11.90 19.42 -3.99
N TYR A 122 11.46 20.28 -3.06
CA TYR A 122 10.07 20.34 -2.61
C TYR A 122 9.11 20.85 -3.69
N ASN A 123 9.56 21.78 -4.52
CA ASN A 123 8.75 22.29 -5.63
C ASN A 123 8.62 21.24 -6.74
N CYS A 124 9.70 20.50 -7.03
CA CYS A 124 9.64 19.34 -7.92
C CYS A 124 8.62 18.29 -7.44
N PHE A 125 8.63 17.95 -6.14
CA PHE A 125 7.67 17.01 -5.55
C PHE A 125 6.21 17.45 -5.75
N ARG A 126 5.91 18.73 -5.55
CA ARG A 126 4.56 19.28 -5.72
C ARG A 126 4.11 19.26 -7.18
N VAL A 127 4.94 19.76 -8.08
CA VAL A 127 4.58 19.85 -9.51
C VAL A 127 4.40 18.46 -10.12
N LEU A 128 5.38 17.56 -9.93
CA LEU A 128 5.29 16.19 -10.44
C LEU A 128 4.19 15.38 -9.74
N GLY A 129 3.97 15.61 -8.44
CA GLY A 129 2.88 15.00 -7.69
C GLY A 129 1.50 15.42 -8.22
N THR A 130 1.29 16.70 -8.49
CA THR A 130 0.04 17.19 -9.10
C THR A 130 -0.17 16.67 -10.52
N GLY A 131 0.90 16.60 -11.33
CA GLY A 131 0.86 16.00 -12.66
C GLY A 131 0.46 14.53 -12.61
N LEU A 132 1.07 13.73 -11.72
CA LEU A 132 0.74 12.33 -11.54
C LEU A 132 -0.69 12.14 -11.01
N LEU A 133 -1.15 12.98 -10.09
CA LEU A 133 -2.53 12.96 -9.59
C LEU A 133 -3.54 13.21 -10.73
N LEU A 134 -3.29 14.19 -11.60
CA LEU A 134 -4.15 14.47 -12.75
C LEU A 134 -4.20 13.29 -13.73
N ILE A 135 -3.04 12.69 -14.04
CA ILE A 135 -2.95 11.51 -14.90
C ILE A 135 -3.73 10.34 -14.30
N LEU A 136 -3.53 10.04 -13.02
CA LEU A 136 -4.26 8.98 -12.32
C LEU A 136 -5.77 9.26 -12.28
N GLY A 137 -6.16 10.52 -12.07
CA GLY A 137 -7.55 10.96 -12.14
C GLY A 137 -8.18 10.71 -13.51
N LEU A 138 -7.48 11.05 -14.60
CA LEU A 138 -7.94 10.79 -15.97
C LEU A 138 -8.04 9.29 -16.26
N ILE A 139 -7.10 8.47 -15.77
CA ILE A 139 -7.15 7.00 -15.93
C ILE A 139 -8.37 6.41 -15.23
N VAL A 140 -8.68 6.89 -14.01
CA VAL A 140 -9.86 6.43 -13.25
C VAL A 140 -11.15 6.82 -13.99
N LEU A 141 -11.21 8.01 -14.59
CA LEU A 141 -12.35 8.46 -15.41
C LEU A 141 -12.51 7.65 -16.70
N ALA A 142 -11.40 7.24 -17.36
CA ALA A 142 -11.43 6.46 -18.59
C ALA A 142 -11.98 5.03 -18.41
N GLY A 143 -11.93 4.48 -17.19
CA GLY A 143 -12.67 3.28 -16.81
C GLY A 143 -11.89 2.27 -15.97
N VAL A 144 -12.53 1.84 -14.87
CA VAL A 144 -11.96 0.91 -13.87
C VAL A 144 -11.76 -0.52 -14.41
N LYS A 145 -12.42 -0.88 -15.52
CA LYS A 145 -12.28 -2.22 -16.14
C LYS A 145 -10.83 -2.53 -16.53
N VAL A 146 -10.10 -1.53 -17.02
CA VAL A 146 -8.69 -1.67 -17.40
C VAL A 146 -7.84 -1.91 -16.16
N VAL A 147 -8.04 -1.09 -15.12
CA VAL A 147 -7.30 -1.17 -13.85
C VAL A 147 -7.43 -2.56 -13.21
N ASN A 148 -8.64 -3.13 -13.19
CA ASN A 148 -8.87 -4.46 -12.63
C ASN A 148 -8.14 -5.58 -13.40
N LYS A 149 -7.91 -5.42 -14.71
CA LYS A 149 -7.14 -6.39 -15.50
C LYS A 149 -5.65 -6.32 -15.18
N PHE A 150 -5.14 -5.15 -14.81
CA PHE A 150 -3.75 -4.93 -14.42
C PHE A 150 -3.41 -5.29 -12.97
N ALA A 151 -4.42 -5.57 -12.13
CA ALA A 151 -4.20 -5.95 -10.73
C ALA A 151 -3.37 -7.24 -10.58
N LEU A 152 -3.67 -8.29 -11.36
CA LEU A 152 -2.97 -9.57 -11.26
C LEU A 152 -1.47 -9.45 -11.66
N PRO A 153 -1.10 -8.80 -12.79
CA PRO A 153 0.30 -8.50 -13.07
C PRO A 153 1.00 -7.71 -11.97
N ALA A 154 0.33 -6.71 -11.37
CA ALA A 154 0.92 -5.92 -10.29
C ALA A 154 1.27 -6.77 -9.05
N VAL A 155 0.42 -7.74 -8.69
CA VAL A 155 0.71 -8.68 -7.60
C VAL A 155 1.96 -9.51 -7.89
N LEU A 156 2.11 -10.01 -9.12
CA LEU A 156 3.27 -10.81 -9.51
C LEU A 156 4.56 -9.99 -9.41
N VAL A 157 4.55 -8.74 -9.85
CA VAL A 157 5.71 -7.83 -9.71
C VAL A 157 6.11 -7.67 -8.24
N VAL A 158 5.15 -7.41 -7.34
CA VAL A 158 5.43 -7.25 -5.91
C VAL A 158 6.01 -8.52 -5.30
N LEU A 159 5.44 -9.69 -5.61
CA LEU A 159 5.97 -10.97 -5.13
C LEU A 159 7.38 -11.24 -5.65
N THR A 160 7.65 -10.96 -6.93
CA THR A 160 8.99 -11.08 -7.51
C THR A 160 9.98 -10.12 -6.83
N CYS A 161 9.58 -8.89 -6.52
CA CYS A 161 10.43 -7.95 -5.77
C CYS A 161 10.79 -8.49 -4.39
N ILE A 162 9.82 -9.03 -3.65
CA ILE A 162 10.05 -9.61 -2.32
C ILE A 162 11.02 -10.81 -2.40
N LEU A 163 10.80 -11.72 -3.36
CA LEU A 163 11.70 -12.86 -3.57
C LEU A 163 13.12 -12.41 -3.93
N CYS A 164 13.26 -11.40 -4.78
CA CYS A 164 14.55 -10.81 -5.15
C CYS A 164 15.27 -10.23 -3.92
N THR A 165 14.56 -9.56 -3.02
CA THR A 165 15.13 -9.07 -1.75
C THR A 165 15.65 -10.21 -0.88
N PHE A 166 14.91 -11.31 -0.73
CA PHE A 166 15.39 -12.48 0.03
C PHE A 166 16.60 -13.15 -0.62
N ILE A 167 16.56 -13.38 -1.94
CA ILE A 167 17.69 -13.95 -2.70
C ILE A 167 18.93 -13.06 -2.55
N GLY A 168 18.77 -11.74 -2.64
CA GLY A 168 19.86 -10.78 -2.43
C GLY A 168 20.47 -10.86 -1.02
N ALA A 169 19.64 -11.08 0.00
CA ALA A 169 20.10 -11.27 1.38
C ALA A 169 20.89 -12.59 1.55
N PHE A 170 20.46 -13.68 0.91
CA PHE A 170 21.16 -14.97 0.99
C PHE A 170 22.46 -15.01 0.19
N LEU A 171 22.50 -14.41 -1.01
CA LEU A 171 23.70 -14.40 -1.85
C LEU A 171 24.84 -13.57 -1.24
N LYS A 172 24.52 -12.49 -0.52
CA LYS A 172 25.51 -11.62 0.14
C LYS A 172 25.71 -11.92 1.63
N PHE A 173 25.43 -13.15 2.08
CA PHE A 173 25.66 -13.54 3.47
C PHE A 173 27.15 -13.47 3.86
N HIS A 174 28.06 -13.70 2.90
CA HIS A 174 29.47 -13.36 3.00
C HIS A 174 29.68 -11.98 2.39
N GLY A 175 29.89 -10.97 3.24
CA GLY A 175 30.05 -9.57 2.83
C GLY A 175 31.02 -9.43 1.66
N SER A 176 30.55 -8.85 0.56
CA SER A 176 31.44 -8.44 -0.53
C SER A 176 31.93 -7.03 -0.22
N ASP A 177 33.22 -6.91 0.10
CA ASP A 177 33.94 -5.64 0.37
C ASP A 177 34.01 -4.67 -0.83
N ASN A 178 33.30 -4.97 -1.93
CA ASN A 178 33.35 -4.20 -3.18
C ASN A 178 32.24 -3.15 -3.31
N LEU A 179 31.60 -2.74 -2.22
CA LEU A 179 30.64 -1.63 -2.19
C LEU A 179 31.01 -0.65 -1.08
N LYS A 180 32.05 0.15 -1.33
CA LYS A 180 32.21 1.48 -0.73
C LYS A 180 31.56 2.51 -1.64
#